data_AF-A0A402BF25-F1
#
_entry.id   AF-A0A402BF25-F1
#
_cell.length_a   1.000
_cell.length_b   1.000
_cell.length_c   1.000
_cell.angle_alpha   90.00
_cell.angle_beta   90.00
_cell.angle_gamma   90.00
#
_symmetry.space_group_name_H-M   'P 1'
#
loop_
_entity.id
_entity.type
_entity.pdbx_description
1 polymer ?
#
loop_
_entity_poly.entity_id
_entity_poly.type
_entity_poly.pdbx_seq_one_letter_code
_entity_poly.pdbx_strand_id
1 'polypeptide(L)'
;MWYEQALALREVIYRIFSASARRMRPGADDLAHLSTTYAAALMYARIVPAQAGFAWVWGDEENWYGHLVWLVAKSAVEQLTSQDLHQVKECPGSKGCGWLFLDTSKNGSRQWCSMEGCGSRAKRQRQYRRQRRAIAEPLS
;
A
#
# COMPACT_ATOMS: atom_id res chain seq x y z
N MET A 1 -5.83 -17.96 14.23
CA MET A 1 -4.72 -18.52 13.41
C MET A 1 -4.52 -17.81 12.07
N TRP A 2 -5.35 -17.96 11.01
CA TRP A 2 -5.09 -17.26 9.72
C TRP A 2 -5.37 -15.75 9.76
N TYR A 3 -6.42 -15.34 10.49
CA TYR A 3 -6.81 -13.95 10.65
C TYR A 3 -5.69 -13.11 11.30
N GLU A 4 -5.03 -13.65 12.32
CA GLU A 4 -3.89 -13.00 12.98
C GLU A 4 -2.69 -12.85 12.05
N GLN A 5 -2.39 -13.86 11.22
CA GLN A 5 -1.32 -13.77 10.22
C GLN A 5 -1.62 -12.69 9.17
N ALA A 6 -2.87 -12.64 8.68
CA ALA A 6 -3.28 -11.61 7.73
C ALA A 6 -3.21 -10.20 8.32
N LEU A 7 -3.63 -10.03 9.58
CA LEU A 7 -3.48 -8.77 10.31
C LEU A 7 -2.02 -8.39 10.50
N ALA A 8 -1.18 -9.31 10.96
CA ALA A 8 0.24 -9.07 11.18
C ALA A 8 0.94 -8.65 9.88
N LEU A 9 0.67 -9.38 8.78
CA LEU A 9 1.22 -9.05 7.47
C LEU A 9 0.75 -7.68 6.99
N ARG A 10 -0.54 -7.33 7.17
CA ARG A 10 -1.06 -6.01 6.81
C ARG A 10 -0.29 -4.90 7.53
N GLU A 11 -0.07 -5.05 8.83
CA GLU A 11 0.63 -4.05 9.64
C GLU A 11 2.12 -3.92 9.24
N VAL A 12 2.78 -5.05 8.96
CA VAL A 12 4.17 -5.08 8.44
C VAL A 12 4.25 -4.34 7.10
N ILE A 13 3.39 -4.70 6.14
CA ILE A 13 3.31 -4.05 4.82
C ILE A 13 3.08 -2.54 4.98
N TYR A 14 2.14 -2.15 5.84
CA TYR A 14 1.86 -0.74 6.09
C TYR A 14 3.09 0.01 6.60
N ARG A 15 3.78 -0.52 7.62
CA ARG A 15 4.97 0.13 8.20
C ARG A 15 6.10 0.26 7.17
N ILE A 16 6.35 -0.78 6.38
CA ILE A 16 7.37 -0.77 5.31
C ILE A 16 7.07 0.33 4.29
N PHE A 17 5.84 0.35 3.75
CA PHE A 17 5.48 1.28 2.69
C PHE A 17 5.26 2.71 3.19
N SER A 18 4.83 2.90 4.44
CA SER A 18 4.79 4.23 5.08
C SER A 18 6.20 4.79 5.28
N ALA A 19 7.14 3.99 5.77
CA ALA A 19 8.54 4.41 5.87
C ALA A 19 9.10 4.78 4.47
N SER A 20 8.84 3.93 3.47
CA SER A 20 9.29 4.15 2.09
C SER A 20 8.69 5.42 1.47
N ALA A 21 7.39 5.66 1.64
CA ALA A 21 6.71 6.87 1.17
C ALA A 21 7.27 8.15 1.80
N ARG A 22 7.77 8.05 3.04
CA ARG A 22 8.44 9.13 3.77
C ARG A 22 9.95 9.20 3.50
N ARG A 23 10.48 8.39 2.57
CA ARG A 23 11.91 8.26 2.25
C ARG A 23 12.78 7.86 3.46
N MET A 24 12.19 7.11 4.39
CA MET A 24 12.89 6.51 5.52
C MET A 24 13.17 5.04 5.23
N ARG A 25 14.16 4.47 5.91
CA ARG A 25 14.43 3.03 5.84
C ARG A 25 13.38 2.26 6.65
N PRO A 26 12.73 1.23 6.09
CA PRO A 26 11.90 0.31 6.86
C PRO A 26 12.71 -0.37 7.98
N GLY A 27 12.03 -0.75 9.07
CA GLY A 27 12.65 -1.49 10.16
C GLY A 27 13.12 -2.87 9.71
N ALA A 28 14.26 -3.32 10.24
CA ALA A 28 14.84 -4.62 9.88
C ALA A 28 13.90 -5.79 10.20
N ASP A 29 13.20 -5.73 11.34
CA ASP A 29 12.25 -6.77 11.76
C ASP A 29 11.04 -6.87 10.83
N ASP A 30 10.52 -5.73 10.34
CA ASP A 30 9.43 -5.72 9.37
C ASP A 30 9.88 -6.33 8.03
N LEU A 31 11.09 -6.00 7.56
CA LEU A 31 11.66 -6.59 6.34
C LEU A 31 11.88 -8.09 6.50
N ALA A 32 12.40 -8.54 7.65
CA ALA A 32 12.59 -9.95 7.96
C ALA A 32 11.25 -10.71 8.02
N HIS A 33 10.22 -10.11 8.61
CA HIS A 33 8.88 -10.68 8.65
C HIS A 33 8.33 -10.86 7.23
N LEU A 34 8.31 -9.81 6.41
CA LEU A 34 7.82 -9.89 5.04
C LEU A 34 8.59 -10.94 4.22
N SER A 35 9.91 -10.95 4.34
CA SER A 35 10.77 -11.91 3.64
C SER A 35 10.48 -13.35 4.07
N THR A 36 10.28 -13.59 5.36
CA THR A 36 9.95 -14.93 5.90
C THR A 36 8.57 -15.39 5.43
N THR A 37 7.56 -14.50 5.46
CA THR A 37 6.22 -14.81 4.95
C THR A 37 6.24 -15.14 3.46
N TYR A 38 7.01 -14.40 2.67
CA TYR A 38 7.16 -14.67 1.24
C TYR A 38 7.94 -15.96 0.97
N ALA A 39 9.02 -16.23 1.71
CA ALA A 39 9.77 -17.49 1.57
C ALA A 39 8.90 -18.71 1.91
N ALA A 40 8.08 -18.63 2.96
CA ALA A 40 7.14 -19.70 3.30
C ALA A 40 6.12 -19.96 2.16
N ALA A 41 5.69 -18.92 1.45
CA ALA A 41 4.80 -19.07 0.29
C ALA A 41 5.41 -19.92 -0.84
N LEU A 42 6.74 -19.86 -1.02
CA LEU A 42 7.43 -20.61 -2.06
C LEU A 42 7.40 -22.12 -1.81
N MET A 43 7.25 -22.57 -0.56
CA MET A 43 7.10 -23.99 -0.24
C MET A 43 5.79 -24.60 -0.79
N TYR A 44 4.79 -23.76 -1.01
CA TYR A 44 3.48 -24.15 -1.54
C TYR A 44 3.32 -23.79 -3.01
N ALA A 45 4.41 -23.36 -3.65
CA ALA A 45 4.42 -23.00 -5.05
C ALA A 45 4.87 -24.19 -5.90
N ARG A 46 4.18 -24.43 -7.02
CA ARG A 46 4.48 -25.54 -7.92
C ARG A 46 4.21 -25.17 -9.37
N ILE A 47 4.90 -25.86 -10.27
CA ILE A 47 4.65 -25.79 -11.71
C ILE A 47 3.64 -26.88 -12.06
N VAL A 48 2.57 -26.49 -12.76
CA VAL A 48 1.53 -27.42 -13.24
C VAL A 48 1.34 -27.27 -14.75
N PRO A 49 0.92 -28.33 -15.47
CA PRO A 49 0.50 -28.21 -16.87
C PRO A 49 -0.70 -27.26 -17.02
N ALA A 50 -0.70 -26.46 -18.09
CA ALA A 50 -1.79 -25.55 -18.45
C ALA A 50 -2.17 -25.70 -19.93
N GLN A 51 -3.26 -25.04 -20.38
CA GLN A 51 -3.73 -25.12 -21.78
C GLN A 51 -2.64 -24.75 -22.80
N ALA A 52 -1.78 -23.81 -22.47
CA ALA A 52 -0.64 -23.40 -23.29
C ALA A 52 0.64 -23.44 -22.45
N GLY A 53 1.23 -24.63 -22.31
CA GLY A 53 2.50 -24.83 -21.62
C GLY A 53 2.33 -25.10 -20.13
N PHE A 54 2.98 -24.28 -19.29
CA PHE A 54 3.05 -24.48 -17.84
C PHE A 54 2.63 -23.22 -17.10
N ALA A 55 1.99 -23.41 -15.95
CA ALA A 55 1.62 -22.33 -15.05
C ALA A 55 2.32 -22.49 -13.70
N TRP A 56 2.72 -21.34 -13.13
CA TRP A 56 3.12 -21.27 -11.74
C TRP A 56 1.87 -21.05 -10.89
N VAL A 57 1.58 -21.99 -9.98
CA VAL A 57 0.44 -21.92 -9.08
C VAL A 57 0.91 -21.94 -7.63
N TRP A 58 0.15 -21.29 -6.75
CA TRP A 58 0.37 -21.32 -5.31
C TRP A 58 -0.77 -22.08 -4.64
N GLY A 59 -0.44 -22.76 -3.55
CA GLY A 59 -1.43 -23.42 -2.67
C GLY A 59 -1.75 -24.86 -3.02
N ASP A 60 -2.34 -25.50 -2.01
CA ASP A 60 -3.07 -26.77 -2.10
C ASP A 60 -4.56 -26.49 -1.84
N GLU A 61 -5.45 -27.44 -2.19
CA GLU A 61 -6.90 -27.27 -2.01
C GLU A 61 -7.30 -27.13 -0.52
N GLU A 62 -6.46 -27.59 0.39
CA GLU A 62 -6.73 -27.61 1.84
C GLU A 62 -6.36 -26.28 2.54
N ASN A 63 -5.48 -25.47 1.95
CA ASN A 63 -4.92 -24.25 2.53
C ASN A 63 -5.19 -22.98 1.70
N TRP A 64 -6.45 -22.82 1.28
CA TRP A 64 -6.89 -21.67 0.50
C TRP A 64 -6.66 -20.31 1.20
N TYR A 65 -6.64 -20.28 2.54
CA TYR A 65 -6.42 -19.05 3.31
C TYR A 65 -4.95 -18.65 3.32
N GLY A 66 -4.02 -19.61 3.37
CA GLY A 66 -2.58 -19.37 3.19
C GLY A 66 -2.30 -18.72 1.83
N HIS A 67 -3.00 -19.18 0.78
CA HIS A 67 -2.88 -18.64 -0.56
C HIS A 67 -3.08 -17.13 -0.63
N LEU A 68 -4.08 -16.57 0.06
CA LEU A 68 -4.32 -15.12 0.07
C LEU A 68 -3.19 -14.34 0.75
N VAL A 69 -2.71 -14.80 1.91
CA VAL A 69 -1.60 -14.17 2.63
C VAL A 69 -0.33 -14.17 1.77
N TRP A 70 -0.08 -15.28 1.07
CA TRP A 70 1.08 -15.45 0.20
C TRP A 70 1.03 -14.56 -1.04
N LEU A 71 -0.12 -14.46 -1.70
CA LEU A 71 -0.30 -13.55 -2.84
C LEU A 71 -0.06 -12.09 -2.44
N VAL A 72 -0.54 -11.69 -1.26
CA VAL A 72 -0.32 -10.35 -0.72
C VAL A 72 1.16 -10.13 -0.39
N ALA A 73 1.83 -11.09 0.26
CA ALA A 73 3.25 -11.01 0.55
C ALA A 73 4.10 -10.92 -0.73
N LYS A 74 3.79 -11.74 -1.75
CA LYS A 74 4.42 -11.69 -3.07
C LYS A 74 4.27 -10.30 -3.69
N SER A 75 3.05 -9.79 -3.77
CA SER A 75 2.76 -8.47 -4.34
C SER A 75 3.52 -7.36 -3.61
N ALA A 76 3.61 -7.44 -2.28
CA ALA A 76 4.39 -6.48 -1.48
C ALA A 76 5.90 -6.57 -1.76
N VAL A 77 6.47 -7.78 -1.86
CA VAL A 77 7.89 -7.96 -2.20
C VAL A 77 8.20 -7.44 -3.61
N GLU A 78 7.35 -7.77 -4.59
CA GLU A 78 7.49 -7.28 -5.96
C GLU A 78 7.44 -5.74 -6.01
N GLN A 79 6.48 -5.12 -5.31
CA GLN A 79 6.40 -3.66 -5.26
C GLN A 79 7.61 -3.04 -4.54
N LEU A 80 8.06 -3.62 -3.42
CA LEU A 80 9.18 -3.11 -2.62
C LEU A 80 10.52 -3.18 -3.38
N THR A 81 10.68 -4.19 -4.23
CA THR A 81 11.91 -4.42 -5.02
C THR A 81 11.84 -3.81 -6.42
N SER A 82 10.68 -3.29 -6.83
CA SER A 82 10.49 -2.64 -8.13
C SER A 82 11.19 -1.29 -8.22
N GLN A 83 11.45 -0.85 -9.45
CA GLN A 83 11.86 0.53 -9.74
C GLN A 83 10.74 1.55 -9.45
N ASP A 84 9.49 1.06 -9.33
CA ASP A 84 8.28 1.85 -9.11
C ASP A 84 7.93 2.07 -7.64
N LEU A 85 8.81 1.70 -6.71
CA LEU A 85 8.62 1.96 -5.28
C LEU A 85 8.33 3.45 -4.99
N HIS A 86 8.93 4.35 -5.78
CA HIS A 86 8.72 5.80 -5.68
C HIS A 86 7.28 6.26 -5.96
N GLN A 87 6.46 5.42 -6.60
CA GLN A 87 5.04 5.70 -6.83
C GLN A 87 4.21 5.50 -5.55
N VAL A 88 4.73 4.81 -4.54
CA VAL A 88 4.05 4.63 -3.25
C VAL A 88 4.07 5.94 -2.47
N LYS A 89 2.88 6.45 -2.16
CA LYS A 89 2.69 7.69 -1.40
C LYS A 89 1.75 7.46 -0.23
N GLU A 90 1.96 8.23 0.82
CA GLU A 90 1.09 8.27 1.99
C GLU A 90 0.20 9.51 1.94
N CYS A 91 -1.11 9.33 2.13
CA CYS A 91 -2.08 10.40 2.02
C CYS A 91 -1.98 11.37 3.20
N PRO A 92 -1.70 12.67 2.98
CA PRO A 92 -1.63 13.68 4.03
C PRO A 92 -3.02 14.19 4.42
N GLY A 93 -4.08 13.47 4.06
CA GLY A 93 -5.47 13.87 4.23
C GLY A 93 -5.79 14.27 5.67
N SER A 94 -6.78 15.17 5.80
CA SER A 94 -7.25 15.69 7.09
C SER A 94 -7.51 14.57 8.11
N LYS A 95 -7.20 14.82 9.38
CA LYS A 95 -7.32 13.87 10.50
C LYS A 95 -6.36 12.67 10.43
N GLY A 96 -5.20 12.84 9.79
CA GLY A 96 -4.16 11.80 9.74
C GLY A 96 -4.59 10.59 8.91
N CYS A 97 -5.09 10.83 7.68
CA CYS A 97 -5.62 9.77 6.82
C CYS A 97 -4.67 8.57 6.71
N GLY A 98 -3.37 8.79 6.49
CA GLY A 98 -2.34 7.74 6.54
C GLY A 98 -2.43 6.66 5.46
N TRP A 99 -3.47 6.67 4.62
CA TRP A 99 -3.65 5.65 3.59
C TRP A 99 -2.53 5.70 2.57
N LEU A 100 -1.98 4.52 2.28
CA LEU A 100 -1.01 4.33 1.21
C LEU A 100 -1.73 4.18 -0.13
N PHE A 101 -1.13 4.69 -1.20
CA PHE A 101 -1.63 4.55 -2.55
C PHE A 101 -0.48 4.58 -3.57
N LEU A 102 -0.73 4.00 -4.75
CA LEU A 102 0.14 4.14 -5.91
C LEU A 102 -0.26 5.37 -6.72
N ASP A 103 0.72 6.23 -7.00
CA ASP A 103 0.57 7.35 -7.91
C ASP A 103 0.84 6.94 -9.36
N THR A 104 -0.19 6.41 -9.99
CA THR A 104 -0.19 6.04 -11.41
C THR A 104 -0.47 7.21 -12.34
N SER A 105 -0.45 8.46 -11.84
CA SER A 105 -0.64 9.63 -12.71
C SER A 105 0.58 9.89 -13.57
N LYS A 106 0.36 10.36 -14.81
CA LYS A 106 1.41 10.58 -15.82
C LYS A 106 2.65 11.33 -15.30
N ASN A 107 2.44 12.28 -14.39
CA ASN A 107 3.50 13.15 -13.87
C ASN A 107 3.80 12.94 -12.37
N GLY A 108 3.34 11.83 -11.76
CA GLY A 108 3.52 11.61 -10.33
C GLY A 108 2.93 12.73 -9.46
N SER A 109 1.78 13.25 -9.89
CA SER A 109 1.12 14.43 -9.33
C SER A 109 0.00 14.12 -8.33
N ARG A 110 -0.40 12.85 -8.16
CA ARG A 110 -1.45 12.47 -7.22
C ARG A 110 -0.96 12.68 -5.79
N GLN A 111 -1.73 13.46 -5.03
CA GLN A 111 -1.44 13.78 -3.63
C GLN A 111 -2.38 13.08 -2.66
N TRP A 112 -3.51 12.55 -3.13
CA TRP A 112 -4.59 12.05 -2.26
C TRP A 112 -4.93 10.60 -2.60
N CYS A 113 -5.23 9.81 -1.57
CA CYS A 113 -5.69 8.42 -1.73
C CYS A 113 -6.98 8.31 -2.56
N SER A 114 -7.86 9.31 -2.49
CA SER A 114 -9.06 9.41 -3.33
C SER A 114 -9.42 10.88 -3.56
N MET A 115 -9.82 11.20 -4.79
CA MET A 115 -10.31 12.54 -5.15
C MET A 115 -11.67 12.83 -4.52
N GLU A 116 -12.56 11.84 -4.46
CA GLU A 116 -13.88 11.97 -3.82
C GLU A 116 -13.76 12.09 -2.30
N GLY A 117 -12.79 11.40 -1.69
CA GLY A 117 -12.53 11.44 -0.27
C GLY A 117 -11.63 12.62 0.14
N CYS A 118 -10.33 12.37 0.24
CA CYS A 118 -9.37 13.36 0.75
C CYS A 118 -9.21 14.58 -0.16
N GLY A 119 -9.29 14.40 -1.48
CA GLY A 119 -9.20 15.51 -2.45
C GLY A 119 -10.31 16.54 -2.27
N SER A 120 -11.57 16.09 -2.21
CA SER A 120 -12.74 16.96 -2.03
C SER A 120 -12.72 17.67 -0.68
N ARG A 121 -12.30 16.98 0.40
CA ARG A 121 -12.13 17.56 1.73
C ARG A 121 -11.06 18.65 1.73
N ALA A 122 -9.89 18.39 1.12
CA ALA A 122 -8.82 19.36 1.00
C ALA A 122 -9.27 20.60 0.19
N LYS A 123 -10.02 20.40 -0.90
CA LYS A 123 -10.59 21.49 -1.71
C LYS A 123 -11.54 22.37 -0.89
N ARG A 124 -12.49 21.75 -0.18
CA ARG A 124 -13.43 22.47 0.71
C ARG A 124 -12.68 23.26 1.78
N GLN A 125 -11.73 22.63 2.48
CA GLN A 125 -10.96 23.31 3.53
C GLN A 125 -10.20 24.53 3.01
N ARG A 126 -9.61 24.45 1.80
CA ARG A 126 -8.96 25.60 1.16
C ARG A 126 -9.95 26.73 0.86
N GLN A 127 -11.15 26.40 0.37
CA GLN A 127 -12.20 27.39 0.11
C GLN A 127 -12.66 28.09 1.40
N TYR A 128 -12.96 27.34 2.46
CA TYR A 128 -13.33 27.93 3.76
C TYR A 128 -12.24 28.84 4.33
N ARG A 129 -10.96 28.44 4.23
CA ARG A 129 -9.83 29.28 4.68
C ARG A 129 -9.73 30.57 3.89
N ARG A 130 -9.95 30.53 2.57
CA ARG A 130 -9.96 31.73 1.70
C ARG A 130 -11.10 32.69 2.07
N GLN A 131 -12.31 32.16 2.24
CA GLN A 131 -13.47 32.96 2.64
C GLN A 131 -13.26 33.61 4.01
N ARG A 132 -12.74 32.86 5.01
CA ARG A 132 -12.44 33.43 6.33
C ARG A 132 -11.37 34.53 6.29
N ARG A 133 -10.34 34.41 5.45
CA ARG A 133 -9.34 35.47 5.27
C ARG A 133 -9.94 36.72 4.64
N ALA A 134 -10.73 36.56 3.58
CA ALA A 134 -11.42 37.68 2.93
C ALA A 134 -12.41 38.41 3.86
N ILE A 135 -12.99 37.72 4.84
CA ILE A 135 -13.85 38.32 5.87
C ILE A 135 -13.03 39.00 6.98
N ALA A 136 -11.84 38.48 7.29
CA ALA A 136 -10.98 38.97 8.37
C ALA A 136 -10.08 40.15 7.96
N GLU A 137 -9.98 40.47 6.67
CA GLU A 137 -9.21 41.58 6.11
C GLU A 137 -10.20 42.61 5.54
N PRO A 138 -10.86 43.44 6.39
CA PRO A 138 -11.71 44.50 5.86
C PRO A 138 -10.82 45.53 5.17
N LEU A 139 -11.26 45.95 3.98
CA LEU A 139 -10.64 46.96 3.12
C LEU A 139 -10.01 48.10 3.93
N SER A 140 -8.68 48.19 3.87
CA SER A 140 -7.93 49.42 4.15
C SER A 140 -8.20 50.46 3.07
#